data_AF-A0A0A9CIY5-F1
#
_entry.id   AF-A0A0A9CIY5-F1
#
_cell.length_a   1.000
_cell.length_b   1.000
_cell.length_c   1.000
_cell.angle_alpha   90.00
_cell.angle_beta   90.00
_cell.angle_gamma   90.00
#
_symmetry.space_group_name_H-M   'P 1'
#
loop_
_entity.id
_entity.type
_entity.pdbx_description
1 polymer ?
#
loop_
_entity_poly.entity_id
_entity_poly.type
_entity_poly.pdbx_seq_one_letter_code
_entity_poly.pdbx_strand_id
1 'polypeptide(L)'
;MEELQKCAVHFRSEFLSKLLPSSSSRSETICTIMVRRMASRVLIFFIRHASLVRPLSEAGKLRMARDMAELELAVGQNLFPVEQLGAPYRALRAFRPVLFLETSQLEKSPLLQDLPPSVILHHLYSRGPDELQLPIQRNKLTPLQYSLWLDSQGEDQIWKGVKATLDDYEMKVRSRGDKEFSPVYPLMIQIGSALSQATT
;
A
#
# COMPACT_ATOMS: atom_id res chain seq x y z
N MET A 1 16.08 2.13 6.83
CA MET A 1 15.42 1.68 8.08
C MET A 1 16.04 2.31 9.32
N GLU A 2 17.37 2.40 9.43
CA GLU A 2 18.05 3.01 10.59
C GLU A 2 17.57 4.42 10.95
N GLU A 3 17.43 5.33 9.98
CA GLU A 3 16.95 6.70 10.25
C GLU A 3 15.52 6.72 10.81
N LEU A 4 14.63 5.87 10.30
CA LEU A 4 13.27 5.75 10.83
C LEU A 4 13.30 5.25 12.28
N GLN A 5 14.14 4.26 12.58
CA GLN A 5 14.31 3.75 13.93
C GLN A 5 14.88 4.82 14.87
N LYS A 6 15.89 5.59 14.44
CA LYS A 6 16.43 6.72 15.20
C LYS A 6 15.35 7.76 15.49
N CYS A 7 14.58 8.16 14.47
CA CYS A 7 13.46 9.09 14.64
C CYS A 7 12.38 8.54 15.58
N ALA A 8 12.01 7.26 15.47
CA ALA A 8 11.02 6.64 16.33
C ALA A 8 11.48 6.55 17.80
N VAL A 9 12.75 6.19 18.03
CA VAL A 9 13.36 6.15 19.36
C VAL A 9 13.42 7.56 19.96
N HIS A 10 13.88 8.54 19.19
CA HIS A 10 13.94 9.94 19.62
C HIS A 10 12.54 10.48 19.96
N PHE A 11 11.55 10.21 19.11
CA PHE A 11 10.18 10.64 19.36
C PHE A 11 9.61 9.99 20.63
N ARG A 12 9.92 8.70 20.85
CA ARG A 12 9.55 7.99 22.07
C ARG A 12 10.21 8.60 23.31
N SER A 13 11.51 8.86 23.28
CA SER A 13 12.25 9.37 24.43
C SER A 13 11.81 10.79 24.78
N GLU A 14 11.65 11.66 23.78
CA GLU A 14 11.38 13.07 24.01
C GLU A 14 9.92 13.39 24.27
N PHE A 15 8.99 12.66 23.65
CA PHE A 15 7.57 13.00 23.69
C PHE A 15 6.75 11.87 24.32
N LEU A 16 6.81 10.66 23.76
CA LEU A 16 5.87 9.60 24.15
C LEU A 16 6.04 9.15 25.61
N SER A 17 7.28 9.06 26.10
CA SER A 17 7.58 8.68 27.48
C SER A 17 6.98 9.62 28.52
N LYS A 18 6.80 10.91 28.16
CA LYS A 18 6.30 11.97 29.03
C LYS A 18 4.77 12.13 28.94
N LEU A 19 4.18 11.72 27.81
CA LEU A 19 2.78 11.98 27.46
C LEU A 19 1.88 10.74 27.52
N LEU A 20 2.45 9.54 27.40
CA LEU A 20 1.70 8.31 27.48
C LEU A 20 1.58 7.87 28.95
N PRO A 21 0.36 7.59 29.44
CA PRO A 21 0.20 7.07 30.78
C PRO A 21 0.91 5.73 30.90
N SER A 22 1.46 5.45 32.09
CA SER A 22 1.93 4.12 32.46
C SER A 22 0.84 3.09 32.17
N SER A 23 1.23 1.91 31.69
CA SER A 23 0.40 0.82 31.15
C SER A 23 -0.78 0.33 32.02
N SER A 24 -0.97 0.90 33.21
CA SER A 24 -2.05 0.63 34.15
C SER A 24 -3.35 1.43 33.90
N SER A 25 -3.34 2.54 33.15
CA SER A 25 -4.57 3.30 32.89
C SER A 25 -5.34 2.77 31.68
N ARG A 26 -6.56 2.24 31.89
CA ARG A 26 -7.43 1.68 30.83
C ARG A 26 -8.15 2.74 29.98
N SER A 27 -7.93 4.03 30.24
CA SER A 27 -8.63 5.10 29.53
C SER A 27 -7.81 5.56 28.32
N GLU A 28 -8.42 5.53 27.15
CA GLU A 28 -7.86 6.08 25.92
C GLU A 28 -7.71 7.61 26.06
N THR A 29 -6.48 8.09 26.00
CA THR A 29 -6.16 9.53 26.02
C THR A 29 -6.01 10.06 24.59
N ILE A 30 -6.16 11.38 24.42
CA ILE A 30 -5.88 12.05 23.14
C ILE A 30 -4.47 11.68 22.63
N CYS A 31 -3.47 11.63 23.52
CA CYS A 31 -2.12 11.21 23.18
C CYS A 31 -2.10 9.78 22.61
N THR A 32 -2.72 8.81 23.28
CA THR A 32 -2.77 7.42 22.78
C THR A 32 -3.50 7.31 21.43
N ILE A 33 -4.54 8.10 21.19
CA ILE A 33 -5.24 8.15 19.88
C ILE A 33 -4.31 8.67 18.80
N MET A 34 -3.61 9.77 19.05
CA MET A 34 -2.70 10.38 18.07
C MET A 34 -1.52 9.46 17.75
N VAL A 35 -0.95 8.79 18.76
CA VAL A 35 0.13 7.82 18.57
C VAL A 35 -0.35 6.61 17.78
N ARG A 36 -1.53 6.06 18.09
CA ARG A 36 -2.16 4.99 17.32
C ARG A 36 -2.36 5.40 15.87
N ARG A 37 -2.91 6.60 15.62
CA ARG A 37 -3.11 7.15 14.26
C ARG A 37 -1.79 7.29 13.52
N MET A 38 -0.76 7.81 14.18
CA MET A 38 0.59 7.95 13.60
C MET A 38 1.19 6.58 13.25
N ALA A 39 1.14 5.61 14.16
CA ALA A 39 1.64 4.26 13.92
C ALA A 39 0.89 3.57 12.76
N SER A 40 -0.43 3.64 12.75
CA SER A 40 -1.27 3.18 11.63
C SER A 40 -0.87 3.83 10.30
N ARG A 41 -0.62 5.13 10.34
CA ARG A 41 -0.24 5.91 9.16
C ARG A 41 1.12 5.48 8.61
N VAL A 42 2.10 5.23 9.48
CA VAL A 42 3.43 4.73 9.09
C VAL A 42 3.31 3.41 8.33
N LEU A 43 2.48 2.46 8.80
CA LEU A 43 2.30 1.17 8.15
C LEU A 43 1.66 1.31 6.76
N ILE A 44 0.53 2.03 6.66
CA ILE A 44 -0.17 2.23 5.37
C ILE A 44 0.70 3.00 4.37
N PHE A 45 1.42 4.01 4.85
CA PHE A 45 2.30 4.81 3.99
C PHE A 45 3.43 3.95 3.41
N PHE A 46 4.04 3.09 4.22
CA PHE A 46 5.06 2.15 3.76
C PHE A 46 4.50 1.21 2.68
N ILE A 47 3.35 0.57 2.94
CA ILE A 47 2.73 -0.38 2.00
C ILE A 47 2.38 0.30 0.68
N ARG A 48 1.87 1.54 0.71
CA ARG A 48 1.62 2.30 -0.52
C ARG A 48 2.90 2.50 -1.30
N HIS A 49 3.97 3.00 -0.66
CA HIS A 49 5.24 3.21 -1.34
C HIS A 49 5.81 1.90 -1.90
N ALA A 50 5.69 0.80 -1.16
CA ALA A 50 6.08 -0.52 -1.62
C ALA A 50 5.30 -0.96 -2.88
N SER A 51 3.99 -0.68 -2.94
CA SER A 51 3.15 -1.01 -4.11
C SER A 51 3.46 -0.20 -5.37
N LEU A 52 4.12 0.96 -5.23
CA LEU A 52 4.51 1.82 -6.36
C LEU A 52 5.86 1.46 -6.96
N VAL A 53 6.62 0.55 -6.34
CA VAL A 53 7.94 0.16 -6.83
C VAL A 53 7.81 -0.65 -8.10
N ARG A 54 8.36 -0.12 -9.20
CA ARG A 54 8.45 -0.79 -10.50
C ARG A 54 9.76 -0.41 -11.20
N PRO A 55 10.50 -1.37 -11.79
CA PRO A 55 10.29 -2.82 -11.73
C PRO A 55 10.62 -3.39 -10.35
N LEU A 56 9.95 -4.48 -9.97
CA LEU A 56 10.18 -5.18 -8.70
C LEU A 56 10.83 -6.54 -8.95
N SER A 57 12.15 -6.62 -8.80
CA SER A 57 12.92 -7.87 -8.96
C SER A 57 12.75 -8.80 -7.75
N GLU A 58 13.13 -10.08 -7.89
CA GLU A 58 13.12 -11.05 -6.78
C GLU A 58 13.96 -10.59 -5.58
N ALA A 59 15.16 -10.06 -5.84
CA ALA A 59 15.98 -9.44 -4.80
C ALA A 59 15.30 -8.20 -4.18
N GLY A 60 14.54 -7.45 -4.98
CA GLY A 60 13.69 -6.36 -4.49
C GLY A 60 12.58 -6.85 -3.55
N LYS A 61 11.87 -7.93 -3.91
CA LYS A 61 10.82 -8.55 -3.08
C LYS A 61 11.37 -9.02 -1.72
N LEU A 62 12.52 -9.70 -1.73
CA LEU A 62 13.19 -10.15 -0.50
C LEU A 62 13.61 -8.99 0.40
N ARG A 63 14.20 -7.92 -0.18
CA ARG A 63 14.53 -6.70 0.55
C ARG A 63 13.28 -6.04 1.14
N MET A 64 12.22 -5.91 0.35
CA MET A 64 10.95 -5.36 0.81
C MET A 64 10.38 -6.16 1.99
N ALA A 65 10.36 -7.49 1.89
CA ALA A 65 9.88 -8.35 2.98
C ALA A 65 10.72 -8.21 4.26
N ARG A 66 12.05 -8.03 4.12
CA ARG A 66 12.92 -7.71 5.25
C ARG A 66 12.57 -6.35 5.86
N ASP A 67 12.49 -5.30 5.04
CA ASP A 67 12.15 -3.94 5.49
C ASP A 67 10.79 -3.89 6.19
N MET A 68 9.80 -4.68 5.73
CA MET A 68 8.51 -4.82 6.40
C MET A 68 8.62 -5.43 7.80
N ALA A 69 9.48 -6.44 7.99
CA ALA A 69 9.73 -7.01 9.33
C ALA A 69 10.44 -6.00 10.25
N GLU A 70 11.44 -5.29 9.73
CA GLU A 70 12.13 -4.25 10.48
C GLU A 70 11.18 -3.11 10.87
N LEU A 71 10.25 -2.74 9.97
CA LEU A 71 9.23 -1.74 10.25
C LEU A 71 8.24 -2.20 11.32
N GLU A 72 7.72 -3.42 11.20
CA GLU A 72 6.80 -4.02 12.18
C GLU A 72 7.44 -4.01 13.58
N LEU A 73 8.70 -4.42 13.68
CA LEU A 73 9.46 -4.42 14.92
C LEU A 73 9.68 -2.99 15.45
N ALA A 74 10.11 -2.06 14.61
CA ALA A 74 10.40 -0.69 15.01
C ALA A 74 9.14 0.03 15.53
N VAL A 75 7.99 -0.17 14.86
CA VAL A 75 6.70 0.41 15.28
C VAL A 75 6.22 -0.24 16.58
N GLY A 76 6.26 -1.57 16.67
CA GLY A 76 5.81 -2.31 17.86
C GLY A 76 6.62 -1.99 19.13
N GLN A 77 7.93 -1.82 18.98
CA GLN A 77 8.81 -1.51 20.10
C GLN A 77 8.78 -0.04 20.52
N ASN A 78 8.59 0.89 19.57
CA ASN A 78 8.85 2.31 19.83
C ASN A 78 7.63 3.21 19.77
N LEU A 79 6.58 2.85 19.02
CA LEU A 79 5.45 3.73 18.77
C LEU A 79 4.18 3.22 19.45
N PHE A 80 3.71 2.04 19.05
CA PHE A 80 2.42 1.51 19.51
C PHE A 80 2.36 -0.01 19.32
N PRO A 81 1.69 -0.77 20.20
CA PRO A 81 1.48 -2.20 20.01
C PRO A 81 0.77 -2.47 18.67
N VAL A 82 1.45 -3.14 17.74
CA VAL A 82 0.98 -3.30 16.35
C VAL A 82 -0.31 -4.11 16.26
N GLU A 83 -0.51 -5.04 17.20
CA GLU A 83 -1.71 -5.88 17.31
C GLU A 83 -2.97 -5.06 17.56
N GLN A 84 -2.82 -3.90 18.19
CA GLN A 84 -3.92 -2.98 18.48
C GLN A 84 -4.19 -1.98 17.35
N LEU A 85 -3.41 -1.99 16.26
CA LEU A 85 -3.63 -1.11 15.12
C LEU A 85 -4.77 -1.58 14.21
N GLY A 86 -5.15 -2.86 14.25
CA GLY A 86 -6.26 -3.40 13.48
C GLY A 86 -5.96 -3.49 11.97
N ALA A 87 -6.79 -2.85 11.13
CA ALA A 87 -6.71 -2.97 9.67
C ALA A 87 -5.34 -2.58 9.07
N PRO A 88 -4.67 -1.48 9.47
CA PRO A 88 -3.31 -1.17 9.04
C PRO A 88 -2.27 -2.27 9.27
N TYR A 89 -2.36 -2.97 10.41
CA TYR A 89 -1.46 -4.08 10.70
C TYR A 89 -1.81 -5.32 9.86
N ARG A 90 -3.10 -5.64 9.70
CA ARG A 90 -3.53 -6.71 8.79
C ARG A 90 -3.08 -6.47 7.35
N ALA A 91 -3.18 -5.23 6.87
CA ALA A 91 -2.68 -4.84 5.55
C ALA A 91 -1.17 -5.11 5.40
N LEU A 92 -0.35 -4.76 6.41
CA LEU A 92 1.09 -5.05 6.38
C LEU A 92 1.35 -6.55 6.30
N ARG A 93 0.65 -7.33 7.12
CA ARG A 93 0.77 -8.79 7.17
C ARG A 93 0.30 -9.45 5.87
N ALA A 94 -0.75 -8.93 5.24
CA ALA A 94 -1.28 -9.44 3.98
C ALA A 94 -0.41 -9.06 2.78
N PHE A 95 0.20 -7.88 2.77
CA PHE A 95 1.02 -7.43 1.64
C PHE A 95 2.30 -8.27 1.47
N ARG A 96 2.90 -8.72 2.58
CA ARG A 96 4.15 -9.49 2.56
C ARG A 96 4.07 -10.77 1.71
N PRO A 97 3.12 -11.70 1.92
CA PRO A 97 2.96 -12.86 1.05
C PRO A 97 2.51 -12.48 -0.37
N VAL A 98 1.73 -11.41 -0.54
CA VAL A 98 1.32 -10.90 -1.87
C VAL A 98 2.52 -10.50 -2.74
N LEU A 99 3.68 -10.17 -2.18
CA LEU A 99 4.89 -9.93 -2.97
C LEU A 99 5.35 -11.18 -3.76
N PHE A 100 5.07 -12.37 -3.24
CA PHE A 100 5.58 -13.65 -3.76
C PHE A 100 4.52 -14.52 -4.43
N LEU A 101 3.24 -14.16 -4.33
CA LEU A 101 2.16 -14.88 -5.02
C LEU A 101 2.16 -14.60 -6.52
N GLU A 102 1.93 -15.66 -7.29
CA GLU A 102 1.65 -15.56 -8.72
C GLU A 102 0.35 -14.81 -8.99
N THR A 103 0.23 -14.19 -10.17
CA THR A 103 -0.97 -13.42 -10.56
C THR A 103 -2.24 -14.28 -10.56
N SER A 104 -2.15 -15.55 -10.99
CA SER A 104 -3.27 -16.50 -11.00
C SER A 104 -3.76 -16.89 -9.59
N GLN A 105 -2.85 -16.91 -8.61
CA GLN A 105 -3.18 -17.22 -7.21
C GLN A 105 -3.72 -15.99 -6.47
N LEU A 106 -3.31 -14.79 -6.91
CA LEU A 106 -3.70 -13.54 -6.26
C LEU A 106 -5.21 -13.30 -6.34
N GLU A 107 -5.83 -13.55 -7.49
CA GLU A 107 -7.28 -13.34 -7.71
C GLU A 107 -8.16 -14.06 -6.68
N LYS A 108 -7.77 -15.26 -6.26
CA LYS A 108 -8.52 -16.10 -5.32
C LYS A 108 -8.06 -15.93 -3.87
N SER A 109 -7.09 -15.07 -3.63
CA SER A 109 -6.47 -14.94 -2.32
C SER A 109 -7.34 -14.12 -1.37
N PRO A 110 -7.66 -14.64 -0.17
CA PRO A 110 -8.39 -13.86 0.84
C PRO A 110 -7.57 -12.65 1.33
N LEU A 111 -6.25 -12.65 1.11
CA LEU A 111 -5.34 -11.57 1.49
C LEU A 111 -5.68 -10.24 0.82
N LEU A 112 -6.37 -10.25 -0.33
CA LEU A 112 -6.83 -9.04 -0.99
C LEU A 112 -7.86 -8.27 -0.15
N GLN A 113 -8.62 -8.94 0.71
CA GLN A 113 -9.65 -8.30 1.54
C GLN A 113 -9.05 -7.45 2.66
N ASP A 114 -7.82 -7.76 3.09
CA ASP A 114 -7.09 -7.02 4.12
C ASP A 114 -6.27 -5.85 3.56
N LEU A 115 -6.25 -5.66 2.24
CA LEU A 115 -5.47 -4.62 1.57
C LEU A 115 -6.36 -3.51 1.01
N PRO A 116 -5.91 -2.24 1.07
CA PRO A 116 -6.56 -1.17 0.32
C PRO A 116 -6.58 -1.49 -1.18
N PRO A 117 -7.72 -1.31 -1.87
CA PRO A 117 -7.82 -1.55 -3.31
C PRO A 117 -6.79 -0.78 -4.13
N SER A 118 -6.53 0.48 -3.78
CA SER A 118 -5.47 1.30 -4.36
C SER A 118 -4.10 0.63 -4.28
N VAL A 119 -3.73 0.04 -3.15
CA VAL A 119 -2.46 -0.67 -2.97
C VAL A 119 -2.37 -1.87 -3.91
N ILE A 120 -3.46 -2.65 -4.03
CA ILE A 120 -3.50 -3.83 -4.89
C ILE A 120 -3.34 -3.42 -6.36
N LEU A 121 -4.13 -2.43 -6.80
CA LEU A 121 -4.09 -1.93 -8.18
C LEU A 121 -2.70 -1.42 -8.55
N HIS A 122 -2.03 -0.68 -7.67
CA HIS A 122 -0.68 -0.19 -7.91
C HIS A 122 0.34 -1.34 -7.97
N HIS A 123 0.25 -2.32 -7.06
CA HIS A 123 1.14 -3.47 -7.08
C HIS A 123 1.01 -4.30 -8.38
N LEU A 124 -0.21 -4.40 -8.94
CA LEU A 124 -0.44 -5.14 -10.18
C LEU A 124 0.30 -4.56 -11.38
N TYR A 125 0.60 -3.26 -11.41
CA TYR A 125 1.46 -2.68 -12.44
C TYR A 125 2.89 -3.25 -12.42
N SER A 126 3.42 -3.59 -11.25
CA SER A 126 4.76 -4.20 -11.14
C SER A 126 4.83 -5.59 -11.79
N ARG A 127 3.67 -6.24 -11.98
CA ARG A 127 3.50 -7.56 -12.60
C ARG A 127 3.04 -7.48 -14.06
N GLY A 128 2.68 -6.29 -14.54
CA GLY A 128 2.19 -6.06 -15.89
C GLY A 128 3.31 -5.76 -16.89
N PRO A 129 2.99 -5.79 -18.20
CA PRO A 129 3.93 -5.45 -19.26
C PRO A 129 4.33 -3.96 -19.22
N ASP A 130 5.50 -3.61 -19.73
CA ASP A 130 6.03 -2.23 -19.75
C ASP A 130 5.15 -1.23 -20.51
N GLU A 131 4.31 -1.74 -21.41
CA GLU A 131 3.36 -0.94 -22.18
C GLU A 131 2.19 -0.42 -21.34
N LEU A 132 1.86 -1.11 -20.25
CA LEU A 132 0.87 -0.67 -19.28
C LEU A 132 1.48 0.41 -18.40
N GLN A 133 1.27 1.67 -18.79
CA GLN A 133 1.84 2.84 -18.11
C GLN A 133 1.17 3.12 -16.77
N LEU A 134 1.96 3.53 -15.78
CA LEU A 134 1.45 3.94 -14.48
C LEU A 134 0.72 5.29 -14.56
N PRO A 135 -0.28 5.56 -13.68
CA PRO A 135 -0.97 6.86 -13.67
C PRO A 135 -0.02 8.04 -13.45
N ILE A 136 1.03 7.85 -12.64
CA ILE A 136 2.10 8.84 -12.43
C ILE A 136 2.82 9.22 -13.73
N GLN A 137 3.08 8.23 -14.60
CA GLN A 137 3.79 8.44 -15.87
C GLN A 137 2.88 9.15 -16.87
N ARG A 138 1.61 8.73 -16.95
CA ARG A 138 0.59 9.37 -17.81
C ARG A 138 0.42 10.86 -17.46
N ASN A 139 0.40 11.19 -16.18
CA ASN A 139 0.21 12.55 -15.69
C ASN A 139 1.51 13.34 -15.51
N LYS A 140 2.68 12.76 -15.85
CA LYS A 140 4.02 13.37 -15.70
C LYS A 140 4.28 13.94 -14.29
N LEU A 141 3.80 13.23 -13.26
CA LEU A 141 3.96 13.62 -11.87
C LEU A 141 5.28 13.07 -11.30
N THR A 142 5.84 13.75 -10.31
CA THR A 142 6.93 13.19 -9.50
C THR A 142 6.41 12.15 -8.50
N PRO A 143 7.25 11.20 -8.02
CA PRO A 143 6.83 10.23 -7.02
C PRO A 143 6.27 10.87 -5.74
N LEU A 144 6.84 12.00 -5.32
CA LEU A 144 6.37 12.77 -4.16
C LEU A 144 4.98 13.36 -4.40
N GLN A 145 4.78 14.05 -5.54
CA GLN A 145 3.48 14.62 -5.89
C GLN A 145 2.40 13.54 -5.98
N TYR A 146 2.75 12.38 -6.55
CA TYR A 146 1.80 11.29 -6.67
C TYR A 146 1.44 10.67 -5.32
N SER A 147 2.42 10.47 -4.43
CA SER A 147 2.14 9.95 -3.08
C SER A 147 1.26 10.91 -2.27
N LEU A 148 1.55 12.22 -2.33
CA LEU A 148 0.71 13.25 -1.70
C LEU A 148 -0.69 13.31 -2.31
N TRP A 149 -0.81 13.14 -3.63
CA TRP A 149 -2.10 13.06 -4.29
C TRP A 149 -2.89 11.83 -3.81
N LEU A 150 -2.28 10.64 -3.76
CA LEU A 150 -2.91 9.42 -3.24
C LEU A 150 -3.35 9.54 -1.77
N ASP A 151 -2.76 10.45 -0.99
CA ASP A 151 -3.22 10.77 0.37
C ASP A 151 -4.46 11.62 0.45
N SER A 152 -4.66 12.46 -0.57
CA SER A 152 -5.76 13.42 -0.62
C SER A 152 -7.01 12.86 -1.29
N GLN A 153 -6.91 11.73 -1.99
CA GLN A 153 -7.97 11.19 -2.83
C GLN A 153 -8.60 9.92 -2.25
N GLY A 154 -9.88 9.73 -2.53
CA GLY A 154 -10.59 8.48 -2.27
C GLY A 154 -10.26 7.38 -3.29
N GLU A 155 -10.59 6.14 -2.94
CA GLU A 155 -10.38 4.95 -3.78
C GLU A 155 -11.07 5.07 -5.17
N ASP A 156 -12.20 5.78 -5.26
CA ASP A 156 -12.94 6.04 -6.50
C ASP A 156 -12.15 6.93 -7.47
N GLN A 157 -11.53 7.99 -6.95
CA GLN A 157 -10.71 8.93 -7.74
C GLN A 157 -9.41 8.27 -8.19
N ILE A 158 -8.80 7.47 -7.29
CA ILE A 158 -7.63 6.67 -7.62
C ILE A 158 -7.98 5.68 -8.75
N TRP A 159 -9.12 5.00 -8.63
CA TRP A 159 -9.60 4.08 -9.66
C TRP A 159 -9.80 4.78 -11.01
N LYS A 160 -10.39 5.97 -11.07
CA LYS A 160 -10.53 6.71 -12.35
C LYS A 160 -9.18 6.92 -13.05
N GLY A 161 -8.13 7.25 -12.28
CA GLY A 161 -6.77 7.39 -12.81
C GLY A 161 -6.19 6.07 -13.35
N VAL A 162 -6.41 4.96 -12.62
CA VAL A 162 -5.99 3.62 -13.03
C VAL A 162 -6.82 3.12 -14.23
N LYS A 163 -8.11 3.41 -14.29
CA LYS A 163 -8.96 3.03 -15.41
C LYS A 163 -8.51 3.72 -16.70
N ALA A 164 -8.14 5.00 -16.64
CA ALA A 164 -7.68 5.73 -17.82
C ALA A 164 -6.42 5.09 -18.44
N THR A 165 -5.48 4.60 -17.64
CA THR A 165 -4.28 3.90 -18.14
C THR A 165 -4.59 2.49 -18.64
N LEU A 166 -5.58 1.80 -18.06
CA LEU A 166 -6.08 0.52 -18.58
C LEU A 166 -6.78 0.70 -19.93
N ASP A 167 -7.60 1.74 -20.08
CA ASP A 167 -8.27 2.08 -21.34
C ASP A 167 -7.24 2.38 -22.45
N ASP A 168 -6.15 3.12 -22.13
CA ASP A 168 -5.04 3.34 -23.09
C ASP A 168 -4.36 2.04 -23.51
N TYR A 169 -4.11 1.14 -22.55
CA TYR A 169 -3.48 -0.14 -22.80
C TYR A 169 -4.37 -0.99 -23.70
N GLU A 170 -5.68 -1.05 -23.43
CA GLU A 170 -6.64 -1.77 -24.26
C GLU A 170 -6.65 -1.24 -25.70
N MET A 171 -6.66 0.08 -25.89
CA MET A 171 -6.61 0.68 -27.22
C MET A 171 -5.32 0.30 -27.98
N LYS A 172 -4.17 0.25 -27.29
CA LYS A 172 -2.88 -0.15 -27.88
C LYS A 172 -2.84 -1.63 -28.27
N VAL A 173 -3.36 -2.51 -27.42
CA VAL A 173 -3.43 -3.96 -27.71
C VAL A 173 -4.35 -4.21 -28.90
N ARG A 174 -5.52 -3.59 -28.91
CA ARG A 174 -6.49 -3.73 -30.01
C ARG A 174 -5.98 -3.17 -31.34
N SER A 175 -5.24 -2.05 -31.34
CA SER A 175 -4.70 -1.47 -32.58
C SER A 175 -3.62 -2.34 -33.24
N ARG A 176 -2.97 -3.21 -32.46
CA ARG A 176 -2.03 -4.22 -32.97
C ARG A 176 -2.72 -5.49 -33.49
N GLY A 177 -4.01 -5.65 -33.24
CA GLY A 177 -4.77 -6.85 -33.60
C GLY A 177 -4.65 -7.99 -32.60
N ASP A 178 -3.99 -7.77 -31.46
CA ASP A 178 -3.86 -8.76 -30.39
C ASP A 178 -5.20 -8.95 -29.67
N LYS A 179 -5.54 -10.21 -29.39
CA LYS A 179 -6.77 -10.57 -28.65
C LYS A 179 -6.49 -10.99 -27.20
N GLU A 180 -5.23 -11.21 -26.87
CA GLU A 180 -4.81 -11.63 -25.53
C GLU A 180 -4.28 -10.43 -24.75
N PHE A 181 -4.91 -10.18 -23.61
CA PHE A 181 -4.44 -9.17 -22.65
C PHE A 181 -3.52 -9.82 -21.62
N SER A 182 -2.64 -9.01 -21.03
CA SER A 182 -1.89 -9.46 -19.85
C SER A 182 -2.84 -9.94 -18.74
N PRO A 183 -2.52 -11.02 -17.99
CA PRO A 183 -3.38 -11.55 -16.92
C PRO A 183 -3.67 -10.54 -15.81
N VAL A 184 -2.86 -9.47 -15.67
CA VAL A 184 -3.14 -8.40 -14.69
C VAL A 184 -4.30 -7.50 -15.11
N TYR A 185 -4.55 -7.33 -16.41
CA TYR A 185 -5.57 -6.44 -16.94
C TYR A 185 -6.99 -6.81 -16.46
N PRO A 186 -7.51 -8.03 -16.67
CA PRO A 186 -8.85 -8.39 -16.21
C PRO A 186 -8.98 -8.32 -14.68
N LEU A 187 -7.93 -8.68 -13.95
CA LEU A 187 -7.91 -8.61 -12.49
C LEU A 187 -8.01 -7.15 -12.00
N MET A 188 -7.30 -6.21 -12.62
CA MET A 188 -7.38 -4.79 -12.27
C MET A 188 -8.76 -4.21 -12.58
N ILE A 189 -9.37 -4.59 -13.70
CA ILE A 189 -10.74 -4.18 -14.05
C ILE A 189 -11.74 -4.71 -13.03
N GLN A 190 -11.63 -5.98 -12.62
CA GLN A 190 -12.51 -6.58 -11.61
C GLN A 190 -12.42 -5.83 -10.27
N ILE A 191 -11.21 -5.63 -9.76
CA ILE A 191 -10.99 -4.93 -8.47
C ILE A 191 -11.51 -3.50 -8.54
N GLY A 192 -11.20 -2.77 -9.62
CA GLY A 192 -11.61 -1.39 -9.79
C GLY A 192 -13.12 -1.19 -9.95
N SER A 193 -13.76 -2.09 -10.71
CA SER A 193 -15.22 -2.03 -10.92
C SER A 193 -16.01 -2.24 -9.63
N ALA A 194 -15.52 -3.07 -8.72
CA ALA A 194 -16.12 -3.27 -7.40
C ALA A 194 -16.14 -1.96 -6.56
N LEU A 195 -15.18 -1.05 -6.77
CA LEU A 195 -15.13 0.26 -6.07
C LEU A 195 -16.24 1.20 -6.54
N SER A 196 -16.57 1.15 -7.83
CA SER A 196 -17.66 1.96 -8.38
C SER A 196 -19.02 1.48 -7.89
N GLN A 197 -19.19 0.17 -7.69
CA GLN A 197 -20.43 -0.41 -7.16
C GLN A 197 -20.62 -0.15 -5.66
N ALA A 198 -19.55 -0.14 -4.87
CA ALA A 198 -19.60 0.13 -3.43
C ALA A 198 -19.96 1.59 -3.07
N THR A 199 -19.91 2.51 -4.04
CA THR A 199 -20.20 3.94 -3.85
C THR A 199 -21.64 4.32 -4.25
N THR A 200 -22.43 3.35 -4.74
CA THR A 200 -23.84 3.53 -5.14
C THR A 200 -24.75 2.92 -4.08
#